data_AF-A0A448MQK0-F1
#
_entry.id   AF-A0A448MQK0-F1
#
_cell.length_a   1.000
_cell.length_b   1.000
_cell.length_c   1.000
_cell.angle_alpha   90.00
_cell.angle_beta   90.00
_cell.angle_gamma   90.00
#
_symmetry.space_group_name_H-M   'P 1'
#
loop_
_entity.id
_entity.type
_entity.pdbx_description
1 polymer ?
#
loop_
_entity_poly.entity_id
_entity_poly.type
_entity_poly.pdbx_seq_one_letter_code
_entity_poly.pdbx_strand_id
1 'polypeptide(L)'
;MWEMKKLNHRERLVDLDGIFNTETKRLDNSSILPIPKKFTTKQIALTIPSQIVFVTEEDFIVFSQNSKNELALLYTTGDPWIKAYVEIGNKPEISRGNLSIASAYKANILVTGQYGRGGINVYKYHPNTKELEKIWVAD
;
A
#
# COMPACT_ATOMS: atom_id res chain seq x y z
N MET A 1 -10.93 -3.44 6.63
CA MET A 1 -11.58 -4.39 5.71
C MET A 1 -12.90 -4.80 6.35
N TRP A 2 -13.95 -5.05 5.56
CA TRP A 2 -15.18 -5.59 6.13
C TRP A 2 -15.04 -7.11 6.23
N GLU A 3 -15.41 -7.68 7.38
CA GLU A 3 -15.51 -9.12 7.51
C GLU A 3 -16.70 -9.59 6.66
N MET A 4 -16.46 -10.42 5.63
CA MET A 4 -17.52 -10.89 4.72
C MET A 4 -18.63 -11.65 5.45
N LYS A 5 -18.32 -12.26 6.61
CA LYS A 5 -19.27 -13.01 7.44
C LYS A 5 -19.98 -12.14 8.47
N LYS A 6 -19.47 -10.95 8.75
CA LYS A 6 -20.04 -9.96 9.68
C LYS A 6 -19.88 -8.57 9.10
N LEU A 7 -20.86 -8.16 8.29
CA LEU A 7 -20.87 -6.86 7.62
C LEU A 7 -20.83 -5.65 8.56
N ASN A 8 -21.04 -5.83 9.87
CA ASN A 8 -20.89 -4.76 10.86
C ASN A 8 -19.52 -4.77 11.55
N HIS A 9 -18.66 -5.74 11.23
CA HIS A 9 -17.32 -5.84 11.76
C HIS A 9 -16.32 -5.32 10.72
N ARG A 10 -15.71 -4.18 11.06
CA ARG A 10 -14.60 -3.62 10.29
C ARG A 10 -13.30 -4.06 10.95
N GLU A 11 -12.59 -4.97 10.30
CA GLU A 11 -11.22 -5.28 10.66
C GLU A 11 -10.32 -4.08 10.33
N ARG A 12 -9.56 -3.65 11.32
CA ARG A 12 -8.54 -2.61 11.14
C ARG A 12 -7.29 -3.26 10.55
N LEU A 13 -6.69 -2.63 9.55
CA LEU A 13 -5.39 -3.04 9.05
C LEU A 13 -4.33 -2.61 10.07
N VAL A 14 -3.32 -3.47 10.30
CA VAL A 14 -2.17 -3.12 11.12
C VAL A 14 -1.41 -1.96 10.48
N ASP A 15 -0.92 -1.02 11.28
CA ASP A 15 0.06 -0.02 10.83
C ASP A 15 1.47 -0.43 11.26
N LEU A 16 2.47 0.41 11.01
CA LEU A 16 3.88 0.15 11.34
C LEU A 16 4.13 -0.20 12.81
N ASP A 17 3.32 0.34 13.72
CA ASP A 17 3.46 0.15 15.16
C ASP A 17 2.58 -0.98 15.72
N GLY A 18 1.69 -1.56 14.90
CA GLY A 18 0.76 -2.61 15.32
C GLY A 18 -0.72 -2.24 15.15
N ILE A 19 -1.58 -3.07 15.75
CA ILE A 19 -3.03 -2.91 15.74
C ILE A 19 -3.53 -2.76 17.17
N PHE A 20 -4.23 -1.67 17.46
CA PHE A 20 -4.78 -1.45 18.79
C PHE A 20 -6.02 -2.32 19.00
N ASN A 21 -5.97 -3.22 19.99
CA ASN A 21 -7.10 -4.02 20.42
C ASN A 21 -7.89 -3.25 21.49
N THR A 22 -9.13 -2.89 21.16
CA THR A 22 -10.01 -2.09 22.03
C THR A 22 -10.48 -2.84 23.28
N GLU A 23 -10.58 -4.17 23.22
CA GLU A 23 -11.04 -5.01 24.33
C GLU A 23 -9.93 -5.17 25.39
N THR A 24 -8.70 -5.46 24.94
CA THR A 24 -7.56 -5.62 25.84
C THR A 24 -6.87 -4.30 26.18
N LYS A 25 -7.23 -3.21 25.49
CA LYS A 25 -6.59 -1.88 25.54
C LYS A 25 -5.08 -1.93 25.30
N ARG A 26 -4.62 -2.90 24.51
CA ARG A 26 -3.21 -3.12 24.21
C ARG A 26 -2.95 -3.02 22.72
N LEU A 27 -1.75 -2.59 22.38
CA LEU A 27 -1.23 -2.62 21.03
C LEU A 27 -0.72 -4.04 20.76
N ASP A 28 -1.35 -4.73 19.81
CA ASP A 28 -0.84 -5.99 19.30
C ASP A 28 0.19 -5.70 18.20
N ASN A 29 1.43 -6.01 18.52
CA ASN A 29 2.60 -5.89 17.65
C ASN A 29 3.25 -7.25 17.35
N SER A 30 2.56 -8.36 17.67
CA SER A 30 3.10 -9.71 17.63
C SER A 30 3.56 -10.17 16.25
N SER A 31 2.88 -9.67 15.20
CA SER A 31 3.11 -10.08 13.81
C SER A 31 3.52 -8.91 12.92
N ILE A 32 4.15 -7.88 13.49
CA ILE A 32 4.71 -6.78 12.69
C ILE A 32 5.84 -7.31 11.83
N LEU A 33 5.75 -7.03 10.53
CA LEU A 33 6.82 -7.29 9.59
C LEU A 33 7.93 -6.25 9.79
N PRO A 34 9.18 -6.64 10.12
CA PRO A 34 10.27 -5.67 10.22
C PRO A 34 10.56 -5.05 8.85
N ILE A 35 10.90 -3.75 8.84
CA ILE A 35 11.30 -3.05 7.61
C ILE A 35 12.60 -3.68 7.08
N PRO A 36 12.63 -4.19 5.84
CA PRO A 36 13.84 -4.72 5.23
C PRO A 36 14.99 -3.69 5.20
N LYS A 37 16.23 -4.14 5.44
CA LYS A 37 17.42 -3.26 5.48
C LYS A 37 17.57 -2.37 4.24
N LYS A 38 17.16 -2.86 3.06
CA LYS A 38 17.19 -2.09 1.80
C LYS A 38 16.35 -0.81 1.83
N PHE A 39 15.39 -0.72 2.75
CA PHE A 39 14.46 0.39 2.88
C PHE A 39 14.75 1.31 4.08
N THR A 40 15.87 1.11 4.79
CA THR A 40 16.20 1.91 5.98
C THR A 40 16.32 3.42 5.68
N THR A 41 16.68 3.77 4.44
CA THR A 41 16.81 5.18 4.00
C THR A 41 15.54 5.72 3.35
N LYS A 42 14.51 4.89 3.16
CA LYS A 42 13.30 5.22 2.42
C LYS A 42 12.24 5.77 3.37
N GLN A 43 11.55 6.81 2.94
CA GLN A 43 10.50 7.40 3.76
C GLN A 43 9.24 6.53 3.78
N ILE A 44 8.77 6.21 4.98
CA ILE A 44 7.46 5.63 5.25
C ILE A 44 6.91 6.21 6.56
N ALA A 45 5.61 6.46 6.60
CA ALA A 45 4.93 7.05 7.75
C ALA A 45 3.55 6.41 7.92
N LEU A 46 3.03 6.51 9.14
CA LEU A 46 1.70 6.04 9.55
C LEU A 46 0.65 6.32 8.48
N THR A 47 -0.12 5.30 8.14
CA THR A 47 -0.92 5.29 6.93
C THR A 47 -2.32 5.80 7.24
N ILE A 48 -2.53 7.12 7.20
CA ILE A 48 -3.87 7.62 6.88
C ILE A 48 -4.10 7.28 5.41
N PRO A 49 -4.97 6.30 5.10
CA PRO A 49 -5.12 5.83 3.74
C PRO A 49 -5.76 6.92 2.88
N SER A 50 -5.18 7.14 1.70
CA SER A 50 -5.75 7.96 0.64
C SER A 50 -6.52 7.07 -0.35
N GLN A 51 -5.91 5.97 -0.78
CA GLN A 51 -6.45 5.05 -1.76
C GLN A 51 -6.00 3.62 -1.47
N ILE A 52 -6.84 2.65 -1.84
CA ILE A 52 -6.58 1.21 -1.76
C ILE A 52 -6.69 0.66 -3.17
N VAL A 53 -5.67 -0.07 -3.63
CA VAL A 53 -5.62 -0.58 -5.01
C VAL A 53 -5.17 -2.03 -5.04
N PHE A 54 -5.99 -2.89 -5.63
CA PHE A 54 -5.69 -4.31 -5.81
C PHE A 54 -4.62 -4.50 -6.89
N VAL A 55 -3.60 -5.31 -6.60
CA VAL A 55 -2.53 -5.67 -7.55
C VAL A 55 -2.57 -7.15 -7.93
N THR A 56 -3.36 -7.95 -7.21
CA THR A 56 -3.87 -9.27 -7.61
C THR A 56 -5.35 -9.38 -7.20
N GLU A 57 -5.96 -10.56 -7.29
CA GLU A 57 -7.32 -10.79 -6.76
C GLU A 57 -7.41 -10.62 -5.24
N GLU A 58 -6.31 -10.88 -4.52
CA GLU A 58 -6.31 -10.87 -3.06
C GLU A 58 -5.37 -9.81 -2.46
N ASP A 59 -4.27 -9.50 -3.15
CA ASP A 59 -3.27 -8.55 -2.67
C ASP A 59 -3.64 -7.12 -3.09
N PHE A 60 -3.50 -6.19 -2.14
CA PHE A 60 -3.74 -4.77 -2.37
C PHE A 60 -2.73 -3.89 -1.65
N ILE A 61 -2.47 -2.73 -2.25
CA ILE A 61 -1.57 -1.71 -1.74
C ILE A 61 -2.41 -0.59 -1.13
N VAL A 62 -2.00 -0.12 0.05
CA VAL A 62 -2.58 1.06 0.70
C VAL A 62 -1.64 2.25 0.52
N PHE A 63 -2.11 3.28 -0.18
CA PHE A 63 -1.38 4.52 -0.39
C PHE A 63 -1.68 5.51 0.74
N SER A 64 -0.65 6.01 1.42
CA SER A 64 -0.78 7.03 2.46
C SER A 64 -1.07 8.42 1.86
N GLN A 65 -1.82 9.25 2.58
CA GLN A 65 -1.97 10.68 2.25
C GLN A 65 -0.62 11.43 2.27
N ASN A 66 0.39 10.92 2.98
CA ASN A 66 1.73 11.51 2.95
C ASN A 66 2.39 11.27 1.59
N SER A 67 2.55 12.35 0.82
CA SER A 67 3.12 12.29 -0.51
C SER A 67 4.65 12.15 -0.54
N LYS A 68 5.30 12.35 0.62
CA LYS A 68 6.75 12.13 0.76
C LYS A 68 7.13 10.66 0.90
N ASN A 69 6.17 9.79 1.21
CA ASN A 69 6.43 8.35 1.34
C ASN A 69 6.93 7.77 0.01
N GLU A 70 8.06 7.07 0.08
CA GLU A 70 8.63 6.29 -1.02
C GLU A 70 8.19 4.83 -0.99
N LEU A 71 7.62 4.39 0.14
CA LEU A 71 7.07 3.05 0.32
C LEU A 71 5.56 3.10 0.54
N ALA A 72 4.89 2.03 0.12
CA ALA A 72 3.52 1.73 0.52
C ALA A 72 3.43 0.35 1.18
N LEU A 73 2.33 0.11 1.88
CA LEU A 73 2.08 -1.14 2.60
C LEU A 73 1.23 -2.06 1.73
N LEU A 74 1.67 -3.31 1.58
CA LEU A 74 0.94 -4.38 0.90
C LEU A 74 0.24 -5.27 1.92
N TYR A 75 -1.01 -5.62 1.63
CA TYR A 75 -1.85 -6.51 2.43
C TYR A 75 -2.51 -7.55 1.52
N THR A 76 -3.08 -8.57 2.16
CA THR A 76 -3.89 -9.61 1.49
C THR A 76 -5.28 -9.62 2.11
N THR A 77 -6.29 -9.91 1.30
CA THR A 77 -7.68 -9.97 1.74
C THR A 77 -7.87 -11.01 2.85
N GLY A 78 -8.63 -10.64 3.89
CA GLY A 78 -8.87 -11.50 5.06
C GLY A 78 -7.71 -11.58 6.06
N ASP A 79 -6.63 -10.83 5.85
CA ASP A 79 -5.50 -10.78 6.78
C ASP A 79 -5.15 -9.32 7.12
N PRO A 80 -5.21 -8.90 8.40
CA PRO A 80 -4.96 -7.53 8.78
C PRO A 80 -3.48 -7.14 8.76
N TRP A 81 -2.56 -8.11 8.62
CA TRP A 81 -1.12 -7.89 8.77
C TRP A 81 -0.43 -7.48 7.46
N ILE A 82 0.59 -6.62 7.59
CA ILE A 82 1.44 -6.20 6.48
C ILE A 82 2.14 -7.42 5.90
N LYS A 83 2.04 -7.58 4.57
CA LYS A 83 2.66 -8.68 3.82
C LYS A 83 3.96 -8.30 3.16
N ALA A 84 4.11 -7.03 2.78
CA ALA A 84 5.35 -6.49 2.25
C ALA A 84 5.36 -4.96 2.32
N TYR A 85 6.57 -4.42 2.18
CA TYR A 85 6.82 -3.02 1.88
C TYR A 85 7.11 -2.91 0.38
N VAL A 86 6.31 -2.13 -0.35
CA VAL A 86 6.50 -1.94 -1.79
C VAL A 86 7.10 -0.57 -2.05
N GLU A 87 8.17 -0.51 -2.84
CA GLU A 87 8.76 0.76 -3.26
C GLU A 87 7.91 1.37 -4.38
N ILE A 88 7.31 2.52 -4.08
CA ILE A 88 6.51 3.31 -5.04
C ILE A 88 7.32 4.48 -5.61
N GLY A 89 8.38 4.88 -4.89
CA GLY A 89 9.17 6.07 -5.15
C GLY A 89 8.37 7.37 -4.97
N ASN A 90 9.06 8.51 -5.06
CA ASN A 90 8.44 9.84 -4.98
C ASN A 90 8.94 10.81 -6.07
N LYS A 91 9.61 10.27 -7.11
CA LYS A 91 10.11 11.02 -8.25
C LYS A 91 9.67 10.33 -9.56
N PRO A 92 8.80 10.95 -10.36
CA PRO A 92 7.92 12.08 -9.99
C PRO A 92 6.96 11.71 -8.84
N GLU A 93 6.48 12.72 -8.12
CA GLU A 93 5.54 12.55 -7.00
C GLU A 93 4.23 11.95 -7.51
N ILE A 94 3.67 10.98 -6.77
CA ILE A 94 2.40 10.34 -7.12
C ILE A 94 1.25 11.25 -6.71
N SER A 95 0.36 11.56 -7.67
CA SER A 95 -0.88 12.26 -7.40
C SER A 95 -1.75 11.46 -6.42
N ARG A 96 -2.37 12.18 -5.48
CA ARG A 96 -3.28 11.63 -4.45
C ARG A 96 -4.73 12.05 -4.69
N GLY A 97 -5.01 12.73 -5.80
CA GLY A 97 -6.37 13.16 -6.16
C GLY A 97 -7.29 11.97 -6.47
N ASN A 98 -8.59 12.20 -6.55
CA ASN A 98 -9.53 11.13 -6.92
C ASN A 98 -9.16 10.51 -8.27
N LEU A 99 -9.24 9.18 -8.38
CA LEU A 99 -8.98 8.41 -9.59
C LEU A 99 -7.55 8.54 -10.15
N SER A 100 -6.59 9.01 -9.33
CA SER A 100 -5.19 9.14 -9.73
C SER A 100 -4.40 7.83 -9.69
N ILE A 101 -4.95 6.77 -9.10
CA ILE A 101 -4.29 5.47 -9.01
C ILE A 101 -5.28 4.40 -9.46
N ALA A 102 -4.86 3.55 -10.39
CA ALA A 102 -5.66 2.47 -10.94
C ALA A 102 -4.79 1.25 -11.22
N SER A 103 -5.40 0.08 -11.30
CA SER A 103 -4.69 -1.16 -11.63
C SER A 103 -5.46 -2.02 -12.62
N ALA A 104 -4.70 -2.77 -13.42
CA ALA A 104 -5.17 -3.94 -14.13
C ALA A 104 -4.58 -5.16 -13.40
N TYR A 105 -5.20 -5.55 -12.27
CA TYR A 105 -4.66 -6.57 -11.36
C TYR A 105 -4.43 -7.94 -12.04
N LYS A 106 -5.24 -8.33 -13.03
CA LYS A 106 -5.03 -9.57 -13.80
C LYS A 106 -3.77 -9.54 -14.67
N ALA A 107 -3.33 -8.34 -15.07
CA ALA A 107 -2.09 -8.13 -15.80
C ALA A 107 -0.94 -7.75 -14.86
N ASN A 108 -1.21 -7.61 -13.57
CA ASN A 108 -0.31 -7.12 -12.54
C ASN A 108 0.27 -5.74 -12.90
N ILE A 109 -0.56 -4.88 -13.48
CA ILE A 109 -0.17 -3.52 -13.82
C ILE A 109 -0.82 -2.55 -12.84
N LEU A 110 -0.02 -1.62 -12.33
CA LEU A 110 -0.45 -0.49 -11.52
C LEU A 110 -0.06 0.79 -12.26
N VAL A 111 -0.97 1.75 -12.32
CA VAL A 111 -0.75 3.06 -12.92
C VAL A 111 -1.04 4.14 -11.88
N THR A 112 -0.14 5.13 -11.81
CA THR A 112 -0.34 6.32 -10.98
C THR A 112 -0.21 7.57 -11.83
N GLY A 113 -1.04 8.58 -11.57
CA GLY A 113 -0.85 9.92 -12.10
C GLY A 113 0.30 10.63 -11.39
N GLN A 114 0.96 11.53 -12.10
CA GLN A 114 1.99 12.39 -11.52
C GLN A 114 1.37 13.67 -10.95
N TYR A 115 1.80 14.06 -9.75
CA TYR A 115 1.33 15.31 -9.15
C TYR A 115 1.87 16.53 -9.92
N GLY A 116 0.96 17.44 -10.31
CA GLY A 116 1.28 18.75 -10.89
C GLY A 116 1.83 18.78 -12.32
N ARG A 117 2.15 17.63 -12.93
CA ARG A 117 2.86 17.57 -14.24
C ARG A 117 2.05 16.99 -15.40
N GLY A 118 0.93 16.33 -15.15
CA GLY A 118 0.09 15.75 -16.21
C GLY A 118 0.52 14.36 -16.71
N GLY A 119 1.65 13.85 -16.24
CA GLY A 119 2.20 12.54 -16.63
C GLY A 119 1.64 11.33 -15.87
N ILE A 120 2.13 10.14 -16.21
CA ILE A 120 1.82 8.86 -15.55
C ILE A 120 3.08 8.06 -15.20
N ASN A 121 3.02 7.25 -14.15
CA ASN A 121 3.97 6.19 -13.87
C ASN A 121 3.25 4.85 -14.03
N VAL A 122 3.92 3.88 -14.66
CA VAL A 122 3.41 2.52 -14.80
C VAL A 122 4.37 1.55 -14.11
N TYR A 123 3.77 0.66 -13.32
CA TYR A 123 4.48 -0.34 -12.54
C TYR A 123 4.01 -1.74 -12.92
N LYS A 124 4.94 -2.68 -12.96
CA LYS A 124 4.67 -4.12 -12.95
C LYS A 124 4.75 -4.63 -11.52
N TYR A 125 3.70 -5.26 -11.05
CA TYR A 125 3.69 -6.00 -9.79
C TYR A 125 4.16 -7.44 -10.02
N HIS A 126 5.05 -7.90 -9.13
CA HIS A 126 5.62 -9.24 -9.13
C HIS A 126 5.10 -10.03 -7.92
N PRO A 127 4.04 -10.86 -8.06
CA PRO A 127 3.38 -11.50 -6.92
C PRO A 127 4.30 -12.43 -6.13
N ASN A 128 5.23 -13.09 -6.82
CA ASN A 128 6.17 -14.03 -6.21
C ASN A 128 7.15 -13.32 -5.25
N THR A 129 7.55 -12.09 -5.56
CA THR A 129 8.51 -11.31 -4.76
C THR A 129 7.84 -10.21 -3.94
N LYS A 130 6.57 -9.90 -4.23
CA LYS A 130 5.80 -8.79 -3.66
C LYS A 130 6.45 -7.43 -3.91
N GLU A 131 7.04 -7.27 -5.08
CA GLU A 131 7.74 -6.05 -5.49
C GLU A 131 6.99 -5.31 -6.60
N LEU A 132 7.16 -3.99 -6.63
CA LEU A 132 6.74 -3.13 -7.73
C LEU A 132 7.96 -2.68 -8.51
N GLU A 133 7.99 -3.01 -9.79
CA GLU A 133 8.98 -2.52 -10.75
C GLU A 133 8.38 -1.36 -11.54
N LYS A 134 9.02 -0.19 -11.52
CA LYS A 134 8.62 0.93 -12.37
C LYS A 134 9.10 0.66 -13.81
N ILE A 135 8.16 0.38 -14.71
CA ILE A 135 8.46 -0.04 -16.09
C ILE A 135 8.32 1.10 -17.11
N TRP A 136 7.57 2.16 -16.79
CA TRP A 136 7.43 3.31 -17.68
C TRP A 136 7.07 4.59 -16.90
N VAL A 137 7.58 5.72 -17.40
CA VAL A 137 7.26 7.07 -16.94
C VAL A 137 7.01 7.92 -18.18
N ALA A 138 5.87 8.59 -18.22
CA ALA A 138 5.49 9.53 -19.28
C ALA A 138 5.22 10.88 -18.65
N ASP A 139 5.78 11.95 -19.23
CA ASP A 139 5.62 13.33 -18.75
C ASP A 139 4.48 14.06 -19.47
#